data_AF-A0A933ES89-F1
#
_entry.id   AF-A0A933ES89-F1
#
_cell.length_a   1.000
_cell.length_b   1.000
_cell.length_c   1.000
_cell.angle_alpha   90.00
_cell.angle_beta   90.00
_cell.angle_gamma   90.00
#
_symmetry.space_group_name_H-M   'P 1'
#
loop_
_entity.id
_entity.type
_entity.pdbx_description
1 polymer ?
#
loop_
_entity_poly.entity_id
_entity_poly.type
_entity_poly.pdbx_seq_one_letter_code
_entity_poly.pdbx_strand_id
1 'polypeptide(L)'
;MRTSPVSGGIGWGVKKSFTRLLIAVLLTTVAAATPYLPAAGQANIVQNGDFEVPPAETPRTGLPPELFKAYAKGETFGGWTVDPSAPGPGIRHIGTIWQAASGKQSVVLSDFDASAIYQDVPTTPGQIYRLRFAMSGSPESGSAGADIRMQVSFGSTVLPEFRMDLLNVPGGHSAQNMGWQYFERDLIATAATTRLRFASLNFGAGDGPTVDDISLTLPGQATPTPTPGLPTPTPAPTPTPPPPLTDGLCPPTAPFFPETGFCIDSQPIQAYFQGRGSVDTFGFPASRTFRLLGFPAQVFQRHVLRVHPDGVKPMNLLDPDVLPVTTVNFATFPGHDAALAGSAPPPTTPNYGQAVLAHLQANVPNTFEGVSVQFLQSYLAAGEEAARAGDFPALVALEIWGFPTSRPARDPNNANFIYQRFQRGILHSFPDPNNPAARVTRGILLADNLKFVLTNDPVLLPVDLRGQVQGSRFFNQYCPNNPGWLCRSAELTETDLTAAIEKQRQ
;
A
#
# COMPACT_ATOMS: atom_id res chain seq x y z
N MET A 1 -25.47 -72.31 -32.53
CA MET A 1 -25.84 -71.65 -33.81
C MET A 1 -24.72 -70.67 -34.12
N ARG A 2 -23.77 -70.97 -35.01
CA ARG A 2 -23.80 -70.71 -36.48
C ARG A 2 -24.27 -69.25 -36.72
N THR A 3 -23.49 -68.31 -37.25
CA THR A 3 -22.71 -68.35 -38.52
C THR A 3 -21.74 -67.16 -38.65
N SER A 4 -20.50 -67.39 -39.09
CA SER A 4 -19.73 -66.52 -40.01
C SER A 4 -20.21 -66.83 -41.48
N PRO A 5 -19.69 -66.31 -42.65
CA PRO A 5 -18.32 -65.82 -42.90
C PRO A 5 -18.06 -64.87 -44.15
N VAL A 6 -16.76 -64.73 -44.51
CA VAL A 6 -16.09 -64.54 -45.86
C VAL A 6 -16.19 -63.15 -46.54
N SER A 7 -15.24 -62.54 -47.28
CA SER A 7 -13.89 -62.76 -47.91
C SER A 7 -13.45 -61.37 -48.45
N GLY A 8 -12.23 -61.00 -48.88
CA GLY A 8 -10.99 -61.63 -49.39
C GLY A 8 -10.30 -60.53 -50.26
N GLY A 9 -8.97 -60.34 -50.27
CA GLY A 9 -7.94 -61.03 -51.07
C GLY A 9 -6.73 -60.07 -51.26
N ILE A 10 -5.47 -60.49 -50.99
CA ILE A 10 -4.38 -60.89 -51.94
C ILE A 10 -3.92 -59.74 -52.86
N GLY A 11 -2.66 -59.36 -53.09
CA GLY A 11 -1.27 -59.78 -52.79
C GLY A 11 -0.35 -58.80 -53.58
N TRP A 12 0.93 -58.57 -53.28
CA TRP A 12 2.12 -59.26 -53.83
C TRP A 12 3.35 -58.43 -53.41
N GLY A 13 4.46 -59.08 -53.03
CA GLY A 13 5.68 -58.42 -52.57
C GLY A 13 6.73 -58.20 -53.67
N VAL A 14 7.76 -57.40 -53.38
CA VAL A 14 9.09 -57.48 -53.99
C VAL A 14 10.14 -57.01 -52.97
N LYS A 15 11.14 -57.86 -52.70
CA LYS A 15 12.41 -57.52 -52.04
C LYS A 15 13.41 -57.02 -53.09
N LYS A 16 14.15 -55.94 -52.81
CA LYS A 16 15.46 -55.67 -53.45
C LYS A 16 16.43 -55.03 -52.44
N SER A 17 17.61 -55.63 -52.32
CA SER A 17 18.76 -55.18 -51.54
C SER A 17 19.77 -54.40 -52.40
N PHE A 18 20.69 -53.72 -51.70
CA PHE A 18 21.95 -53.07 -52.14
C PHE A 18 21.77 -51.72 -52.86
N THR A 19 22.34 -50.61 -52.37
CA THR A 19 23.79 -50.32 -52.31
C THR A 19 24.05 -49.12 -51.39
N ARG A 20 25.01 -49.20 -50.45
CA ARG A 20 25.45 -48.06 -49.62
C ARG A 20 26.43 -47.20 -50.42
N LEU A 21 26.01 -45.99 -50.79
CA LEU A 21 26.88 -44.94 -51.32
C LEU A 21 27.39 -44.10 -50.14
N LEU A 22 28.70 -44.13 -49.88
CA LEU A 22 29.38 -43.24 -48.94
C LEU A 22 29.54 -41.87 -49.61
N ILE A 23 28.71 -40.90 -49.23
CA ILE A 23 28.94 -39.48 -49.49
C ILE A 23 29.51 -38.88 -48.21
N ALA A 24 30.78 -38.47 -48.26
CA ALA A 24 31.40 -37.65 -47.23
C ALA A 24 30.83 -36.22 -47.35
N VAL A 25 29.91 -35.86 -46.45
CA VAL A 25 29.46 -34.47 -46.29
C VAL A 25 30.37 -33.80 -45.27
N LEU A 26 31.14 -32.80 -45.71
CA LEU A 26 31.76 -31.83 -44.81
C LEU A 26 30.64 -31.12 -44.02
N LEU A 27 30.58 -31.33 -42.70
CA LEU A 27 29.80 -30.46 -41.82
C LEU A 27 30.54 -29.14 -41.65
N THR A 28 30.15 -28.12 -42.41
CA THR A 28 30.31 -26.73 -41.98
C THR A 28 29.16 -26.40 -41.04
N THR A 29 29.45 -26.20 -39.76
CA THR A 29 28.49 -25.67 -38.80
C THR A 29 28.20 -24.20 -39.14
N VAL A 30 27.15 -23.95 -39.92
CA VAL A 30 26.51 -22.63 -39.94
C VAL A 30 25.66 -22.56 -38.68
N ALA A 31 26.06 -21.70 -37.73
CA ALA A 31 25.19 -21.33 -36.62
C ALA A 31 23.95 -20.65 -37.20
N ALA A 32 22.83 -21.37 -37.27
CA ALA A 32 21.55 -20.78 -37.58
C ALA A 32 21.20 -19.82 -36.44
N ALA A 33 21.27 -18.52 -36.71
CA ALA A 33 20.65 -17.52 -35.86
C ALA A 33 19.15 -17.83 -35.84
N THR A 34 18.68 -18.41 -34.74
CA THR A 34 17.24 -18.49 -34.47
C THR A 34 16.69 -17.07 -34.50
N PRO A 35 15.73 -16.74 -35.39
CA PRO A 35 15.06 -15.46 -35.29
C PRO A 35 14.41 -15.41 -33.91
N TYR A 36 14.80 -14.39 -33.13
CA TYR A 36 14.09 -14.03 -31.91
C TYR A 36 12.66 -13.67 -32.34
N LEU A 37 11.71 -14.56 -32.08
CA LEU A 37 10.31 -14.17 -32.06
C LEU A 37 10.13 -13.22 -30.87
N PRO A 38 9.48 -12.06 -31.03
CA PRO A 38 9.11 -11.24 -29.89
C PRO A 38 8.21 -12.08 -28.98
N ALA A 39 8.41 -11.95 -27.66
CA ALA A 39 7.53 -12.58 -26.68
C ALA A 39 6.08 -12.18 -26.98
N ALA A 40 5.21 -13.16 -27.24
CA ALA A 40 3.78 -12.91 -27.37
C ALA A 40 3.27 -12.26 -26.07
N GLY A 41 2.62 -11.09 -26.18
CA GLY A 41 1.98 -10.43 -25.04
C GLY A 41 0.99 -11.39 -24.38
N GLN A 42 1.08 -11.56 -23.06
CA GLN A 42 0.17 -12.43 -22.32
C GLN A 42 -1.26 -11.88 -22.40
N ALA A 43 -2.24 -12.75 -22.69
CA ALA A 43 -3.62 -12.35 -22.92
C ALA A 43 -4.25 -11.67 -21.69
N ASN A 44 -4.92 -10.53 -21.91
CA ASN A 44 -5.73 -9.85 -20.89
C ASN A 44 -6.98 -10.69 -20.58
N ILE A 45 -7.22 -11.02 -19.32
CA ILE A 45 -8.39 -11.81 -18.89
C ILE A 45 -9.59 -10.94 -18.48
N VAL A 46 -9.42 -9.61 -18.40
CA VAL A 46 -10.53 -8.66 -18.24
C VAL A 46 -11.22 -8.49 -19.60
N GLN A 47 -12.54 -8.61 -19.62
CA GLN A 47 -13.36 -8.31 -20.78
C GLN A 47 -13.60 -6.80 -20.86
N ASN A 48 -13.27 -6.20 -22.02
CA ASN A 48 -13.57 -4.80 -22.34
C ASN A 48 -13.11 -3.85 -21.21
N GLY A 49 -11.82 -3.97 -20.86
CA GLY A 49 -11.21 -3.12 -19.85
C GLY A 49 -10.89 -1.70 -20.33
N ASP A 50 -10.92 -1.47 -21.65
CA ASP A 50 -10.84 -0.17 -22.32
C ASP A 50 -12.22 0.46 -22.58
N PHE A 51 -13.30 -0.19 -22.17
CA PHE A 51 -14.68 0.33 -22.22
C PHE A 51 -15.22 0.73 -23.60
N GLU A 52 -14.61 0.29 -24.70
CA GLU A 52 -15.03 0.65 -26.06
C GLU A 52 -16.35 0.00 -26.50
N VAL A 53 -16.85 -0.98 -25.74
CA VAL A 53 -18.08 -1.72 -26.03
C VAL A 53 -18.99 -1.77 -24.80
N PRO A 54 -20.30 -1.47 -24.92
CA PRO A 54 -20.96 -0.86 -26.07
C PRO A 54 -20.48 0.58 -26.25
N PRO A 55 -20.71 1.22 -27.40
CA PRO A 55 -20.48 2.65 -27.52
C PRO A 55 -21.31 3.43 -26.50
N ALA A 56 -20.64 4.26 -25.71
CA ALA A 56 -21.25 5.20 -24.77
C ALA A 56 -22.12 6.24 -25.51
N GLU A 57 -21.72 6.59 -26.73
CA GLU A 57 -22.44 7.56 -27.54
C GLU A 57 -23.62 6.92 -28.28
N THR A 58 -24.79 7.53 -28.14
CA THR A 58 -26.00 7.10 -28.85
C THR A 58 -26.42 8.14 -29.89
N PRO A 59 -26.54 7.76 -31.18
CA PRO A 59 -27.08 8.65 -32.19
C PRO A 59 -28.51 9.05 -31.85
N ARG A 60 -28.82 10.35 -31.95
CA ARG A 60 -30.18 10.88 -31.77
C ARG A 60 -30.66 11.53 -33.06
N THR A 61 -31.88 11.21 -33.48
CA THR A 61 -32.45 11.79 -34.70
C THR A 61 -32.93 13.21 -34.42
N GLY A 62 -32.33 14.21 -35.10
CA GLY A 62 -32.71 15.63 -34.96
C GLY A 62 -32.19 16.33 -33.70
N LEU A 63 -31.30 15.69 -32.94
CA LEU A 63 -30.60 16.26 -31.78
C LEU A 63 -29.11 15.91 -31.84
N PRO A 64 -28.21 16.66 -31.18
CA PRO A 64 -26.84 16.23 -30.97
C PRO A 64 -26.78 14.83 -30.33
N PRO A 65 -25.77 14.00 -30.65
CA PRO A 65 -25.61 12.70 -30.02
C PRO A 65 -25.44 12.84 -28.51
N GLU A 66 -25.93 11.86 -27.77
CA GLU A 66 -25.64 11.79 -26.33
C GLU A 66 -24.18 11.38 -26.15
N LEU A 67 -23.40 12.17 -25.43
CA LEU A 67 -21.96 11.96 -25.30
C LEU A 67 -21.57 11.07 -24.10
N PHE A 68 -22.56 10.60 -23.34
CA PHE A 68 -22.37 9.64 -22.26
C PHE A 68 -23.63 8.81 -22.07
N LYS A 69 -23.52 7.70 -21.35
CA LYS A 69 -24.64 6.88 -20.91
C LYS A 69 -24.51 6.59 -19.42
N ALA A 70 -25.57 6.90 -18.67
CA ALA A 70 -25.66 6.50 -17.26
C ALA A 70 -26.08 5.03 -17.16
N TYR A 71 -25.49 4.31 -16.21
CA TYR A 71 -25.89 2.97 -15.84
C TYR A 71 -26.23 2.93 -14.36
N ALA A 72 -27.42 2.43 -14.03
CA ALA A 72 -27.90 2.30 -12.68
C ALA A 72 -27.32 1.06 -11.99
N LYS A 73 -27.36 1.03 -10.66
CA LYS A 73 -26.91 -0.12 -9.87
C LYS A 73 -27.56 -1.44 -10.33
N GLY A 74 -26.74 -2.48 -10.51
CA GLY A 74 -27.15 -3.78 -11.02
C GLY A 74 -27.24 -3.90 -12.53
N GLU A 75 -27.13 -2.80 -13.29
CA GLU A 75 -27.05 -2.87 -14.75
C GLU A 75 -25.67 -3.35 -15.22
N THR A 76 -25.63 -3.94 -16.41
CA THR A 76 -24.41 -4.48 -17.02
C THR A 76 -24.08 -3.75 -18.31
N PHE A 77 -22.79 -3.54 -18.58
CA PHE A 77 -22.30 -2.92 -19.81
C PHE A 77 -20.91 -3.49 -20.13
N GLY A 78 -20.73 -4.02 -21.35
CA GLY A 78 -19.39 -4.40 -21.80
C GLY A 78 -18.64 -5.36 -20.88
N GLY A 79 -19.32 -6.37 -20.32
CA GLY A 79 -18.70 -7.32 -19.36
C GLY A 79 -18.55 -6.79 -17.92
N TRP A 80 -18.85 -5.53 -17.65
CA TRP A 80 -18.88 -4.95 -16.32
C TRP A 80 -20.30 -4.90 -15.75
N THR A 81 -20.41 -4.92 -14.43
CA THR A 81 -21.66 -4.71 -13.69
C THR A 81 -21.50 -3.54 -12.73
N VAL A 82 -22.49 -2.64 -12.68
CA VAL A 82 -22.55 -1.60 -11.66
C VAL A 82 -22.93 -2.26 -10.33
N ASP A 83 -22.09 -2.11 -9.31
CA ASP A 83 -22.23 -2.84 -8.07
C ASP A 83 -23.51 -2.44 -7.29
N PRO A 84 -24.47 -3.36 -7.07
CA PRO A 84 -25.68 -3.09 -6.31
C PRO A 84 -25.44 -2.66 -4.86
N SER A 85 -24.27 -2.99 -4.30
CA SER A 85 -23.85 -2.63 -2.94
C SER A 85 -23.20 -1.25 -2.84
N ALA A 86 -22.97 -0.58 -3.97
CA ALA A 86 -22.42 0.76 -3.97
C ALA A 86 -23.40 1.78 -3.33
N PRO A 87 -22.88 2.83 -2.68
CA PRO A 87 -23.72 3.80 -1.97
C PRO A 87 -24.48 4.73 -2.92
N GLY A 88 -23.88 5.11 -4.05
CA GLY A 88 -24.45 5.98 -5.07
C GLY A 88 -25.39 5.27 -6.06
N PRO A 89 -26.12 6.05 -6.88
CA PRO A 89 -27.19 5.52 -7.73
C PRO A 89 -26.70 4.80 -9.00
N GLY A 90 -25.49 5.11 -9.47
CA GLY A 90 -24.99 4.62 -10.75
C GLY A 90 -23.62 5.15 -11.12
N ILE A 91 -23.19 4.87 -12.35
CA ILE A 91 -21.96 5.36 -12.98
C ILE A 91 -22.29 6.08 -14.28
N ARG A 92 -21.33 6.85 -14.81
CA ARG A 92 -21.41 7.41 -16.16
C ARG A 92 -20.34 6.79 -17.05
N HIS A 93 -20.77 6.17 -18.15
CA HIS A 93 -19.90 5.72 -19.23
C HIS A 93 -19.78 6.85 -20.25
N ILE A 94 -18.57 7.38 -20.41
CA ILE A 94 -18.29 8.63 -21.11
C ILE A 94 -17.74 8.33 -22.50
N GLY A 95 -18.33 8.97 -23.51
CA GLY A 95 -17.86 9.01 -24.89
C GLY A 95 -16.75 10.04 -25.09
N THR A 96 -16.83 10.84 -26.16
CA THR A 96 -15.76 11.80 -26.51
C THR A 96 -15.86 13.15 -25.79
N ILE A 97 -16.35 13.18 -24.55
CA ILE A 97 -16.42 14.43 -23.75
C ILE A 97 -15.00 14.90 -23.38
N TRP A 98 -14.10 13.96 -23.10
CA TRP A 98 -12.70 14.22 -22.79
C TRP A 98 -11.78 13.15 -23.37
N GLN A 99 -10.47 13.41 -23.32
CA GLN A 99 -9.45 12.47 -23.76
C GLN A 99 -9.49 11.18 -22.93
N ALA A 100 -9.76 10.04 -23.54
CA ALA A 100 -9.63 8.72 -22.91
C ALA A 100 -8.14 8.30 -22.78
N ALA A 101 -7.82 7.41 -21.84
CA ALA A 101 -6.45 6.90 -21.66
C ALA A 101 -6.12 5.83 -22.71
N SER A 102 -7.12 5.07 -23.14
CA SER A 102 -7.12 4.12 -24.26
C SER A 102 -8.39 4.32 -25.09
N GLY A 103 -8.34 3.99 -26.39
CA GLY A 103 -9.52 4.09 -27.24
C GLY A 103 -10.15 5.50 -27.30
N LYS A 104 -11.45 5.57 -27.03
CA LYS A 104 -12.30 6.77 -27.14
C LYS A 104 -13.19 7.00 -25.91
N GLN A 105 -13.31 6.04 -25.00
CA GLN A 105 -14.33 6.05 -23.95
C GLN A 105 -13.72 5.69 -22.60
N SER A 106 -14.36 6.13 -21.52
CA SER A 106 -13.91 5.84 -20.15
C SER A 106 -15.09 5.81 -19.18
N VAL A 107 -14.90 5.35 -17.95
CA VAL A 107 -15.99 5.26 -16.97
C VAL A 107 -15.71 6.13 -15.76
N VAL A 108 -16.65 7.00 -15.40
CA VAL A 108 -16.67 7.72 -14.13
C VAL A 108 -17.42 6.88 -13.11
N LEU A 109 -16.79 6.56 -11.99
CA LEU A 109 -17.37 5.77 -10.90
C LEU A 109 -18.27 6.59 -9.97
N SER A 110 -19.01 7.53 -10.54
CA SER A 110 -20.03 8.31 -9.87
C SER A 110 -21.08 8.76 -10.87
N ASP A 111 -22.32 8.78 -10.40
CA ASP A 111 -23.40 9.55 -10.98
C ASP A 111 -24.07 10.29 -9.84
N PHE A 112 -23.66 11.54 -9.62
CA PHE A 112 -23.99 12.38 -8.45
C PHE A 112 -23.42 11.94 -7.09
N ASP A 113 -23.13 10.65 -6.87
CA ASP A 113 -22.52 10.13 -5.65
C ASP A 113 -21.62 8.93 -5.94
N ALA A 114 -20.76 8.57 -4.98
CA ALA A 114 -19.76 7.51 -5.09
C ALA A 114 -20.39 6.16 -5.47
N SER A 115 -19.93 5.56 -6.56
CA SER A 115 -20.41 4.27 -7.05
C SER A 115 -19.26 3.30 -7.35
N ALA A 116 -19.57 2.10 -7.82
CA ALA A 116 -18.58 1.07 -8.10
C ALA A 116 -18.98 0.19 -9.27
N ILE A 117 -17.99 -0.40 -9.94
CA ILE A 117 -18.17 -1.43 -10.96
C ILE A 117 -17.35 -2.67 -10.58
N TYR A 118 -17.78 -3.83 -11.07
CA TYR A 118 -17.02 -5.06 -10.93
C TYR A 118 -17.15 -5.97 -12.15
N GLN A 119 -16.18 -6.88 -12.27
CA GLN A 119 -16.22 -8.03 -13.16
C GLN A 119 -15.71 -9.26 -12.40
N ASP A 120 -16.42 -10.38 -12.54
CA ASP A 120 -15.97 -11.67 -12.02
C ASP A 120 -15.13 -12.37 -13.11
N VAL A 121 -13.82 -12.45 -12.91
CA VAL A 121 -12.87 -12.95 -13.92
C VAL A 121 -12.40 -14.38 -13.59
N PRO A 122 -12.26 -15.27 -14.60
CA PRO A 122 -11.73 -16.60 -14.39
C PRO A 122 -10.24 -16.51 -14.03
N THR A 123 -9.87 -17.11 -12.92
CA THR A 123 -8.53 -17.05 -12.36
C THR A 123 -8.09 -18.44 -11.89
N THR A 124 -6.81 -18.61 -11.60
CA THR A 124 -6.30 -19.86 -11.01
C THR A 124 -5.85 -19.58 -9.58
N PRO A 125 -6.36 -20.30 -8.56
CA PRO A 125 -5.88 -20.14 -7.19
C PRO A 125 -4.35 -20.28 -7.10
N GLY A 126 -3.69 -19.35 -6.42
CA GLY A 126 -2.24 -19.30 -6.30
C GLY A 126 -1.52 -18.64 -7.48
N GLN A 127 -2.20 -18.36 -8.60
CA GLN A 127 -1.61 -17.67 -9.73
C GLN A 127 -1.51 -16.17 -9.47
N ILE A 128 -0.33 -15.61 -9.76
CA ILE A 128 -0.13 -14.15 -9.79
C ILE A 128 -0.64 -13.62 -11.12
N TYR A 129 -1.40 -12.53 -11.04
CA TYR A 129 -1.83 -11.72 -12.16
C TYR A 129 -1.34 -10.28 -11.95
N ARG A 130 -0.91 -9.60 -13.01
CA ARG A 130 -0.60 -8.17 -13.02
C ARG A 130 -1.83 -7.39 -13.43
N LEU A 131 -2.40 -6.65 -12.48
CA LEU A 131 -3.41 -5.64 -12.74
C LEU A 131 -2.72 -4.36 -13.22
N ARG A 132 -3.18 -3.79 -14.33
CA ARG A 132 -2.86 -2.44 -14.79
C ARG A 132 -4.15 -1.70 -15.09
N PHE A 133 -4.23 -0.42 -14.76
CA PHE A 133 -5.34 0.45 -15.17
C PHE A 133 -4.88 1.91 -15.20
N ALA A 134 -5.56 2.73 -16.01
CA ALA A 134 -5.48 4.17 -15.97
C ALA A 134 -6.55 4.75 -15.04
N MET A 135 -6.19 5.78 -14.29
CA MET A 135 -7.12 6.53 -13.45
C MET A 135 -6.90 8.04 -13.64
N SER A 136 -7.99 8.80 -13.55
CA SER A 136 -8.07 10.25 -13.47
C SER A 136 -9.35 10.63 -12.70
N GLY A 137 -9.85 11.86 -12.80
CA GLY A 137 -11.18 12.26 -12.37
C GLY A 137 -11.89 13.12 -13.41
N SER A 138 -13.17 13.38 -13.18
CA SER A 138 -14.01 14.16 -14.10
C SER A 138 -13.60 15.66 -14.14
N PRO A 139 -13.36 16.24 -15.33
CA PRO A 139 -13.07 17.68 -15.50
C PRO A 139 -14.24 18.61 -15.22
N GLU A 140 -15.45 18.06 -15.10
CA GLU A 140 -16.69 18.82 -14.84
C GLU A 140 -16.73 19.38 -13.41
N SER A 141 -15.77 18.96 -12.58
CA SER A 141 -15.56 19.37 -11.20
C SER A 141 -14.88 20.73 -11.12
N GLY A 142 -15.53 21.69 -10.47
CA GLY A 142 -14.80 22.85 -9.93
C GLY A 142 -13.76 22.40 -8.89
N SER A 143 -13.06 23.35 -8.28
CA SER A 143 -11.95 23.09 -7.33
C SER A 143 -12.30 22.26 -6.07
N ALA A 144 -13.58 21.99 -5.78
CA ALA A 144 -14.03 21.17 -4.64
C ALA A 144 -13.93 19.65 -4.89
N GLY A 145 -13.77 19.20 -6.15
CA GLY A 145 -13.73 17.78 -6.54
C GLY A 145 -12.33 17.26 -6.88
N ALA A 146 -11.27 18.00 -6.54
CA ALA A 146 -9.94 17.70 -7.06
C ALA A 146 -9.18 16.56 -6.37
N ASP A 147 -9.52 16.19 -5.13
CA ASP A 147 -8.97 15.00 -4.47
C ASP A 147 -9.79 13.77 -4.86
N ILE A 148 -9.34 13.07 -5.89
CA ILE A 148 -10.00 11.88 -6.45
C ILE A 148 -9.49 10.65 -5.71
N ARG A 149 -10.41 9.83 -5.21
CA ARG A 149 -10.14 8.70 -4.32
C ARG A 149 -10.85 7.45 -4.79
N MET A 150 -10.11 6.38 -4.99
CA MET A 150 -10.64 5.11 -5.48
C MET A 150 -10.09 3.92 -4.68
N GLN A 151 -10.97 2.98 -4.36
CA GLN A 151 -10.60 1.68 -3.83
C GLN A 151 -10.69 0.62 -4.94
N VAL A 152 -9.69 -0.26 -5.00
CA VAL A 152 -9.71 -1.43 -5.87
C VAL A 152 -9.66 -2.68 -5.00
N SER A 153 -10.43 -3.70 -5.36
CA SER A 153 -10.39 -5.00 -4.68
C SER A 153 -10.38 -6.15 -5.69
N PHE A 154 -9.73 -7.25 -5.31
CA PHE A 154 -9.56 -8.46 -6.09
C PHE A 154 -9.84 -9.68 -5.21
N GLY A 155 -11.06 -10.21 -5.33
CA GLY A 155 -11.59 -11.20 -4.41
C GLY A 155 -11.73 -10.61 -3.01
N SER A 156 -11.11 -11.25 -2.01
CA SER A 156 -11.04 -10.72 -0.65
C SER A 156 -9.95 -9.69 -0.44
N THR A 157 -9.05 -9.50 -1.41
CA THR A 157 -7.92 -8.56 -1.30
C THR A 157 -8.41 -7.16 -1.59
N VAL A 158 -8.34 -6.26 -0.62
CA VAL A 158 -8.59 -4.82 -0.83
C VAL A 158 -7.24 -4.12 -0.95
N LEU A 159 -7.01 -3.43 -2.07
CA LEU A 159 -5.80 -2.67 -2.30
C LEU A 159 -5.82 -1.37 -1.51
N PRO A 160 -4.63 -0.80 -1.20
CA PRO A 160 -4.54 0.57 -0.72
C PRO A 160 -5.28 1.54 -1.63
N GLU A 161 -5.79 2.60 -1.04
CA GLU A 161 -6.51 3.63 -1.76
C GLU A 161 -5.63 4.29 -2.83
N PHE A 162 -6.19 4.45 -4.03
CA PHE A 162 -5.60 5.22 -5.11
C PHE A 162 -6.11 6.65 -5.02
N ARG A 163 -5.19 7.61 -5.07
CA ARG A 163 -5.50 9.04 -4.97
C ARG A 163 -4.88 9.83 -6.09
N MET A 164 -5.59 10.85 -6.57
CA MET A 164 -5.08 11.84 -7.51
C MET A 164 -5.53 13.23 -7.13
N ASP A 165 -4.62 14.19 -7.20
CA ASP A 165 -4.92 15.61 -7.02
C ASP A 165 -4.98 16.30 -8.38
N LEU A 166 -6.21 16.61 -8.82
CA LEU A 166 -6.48 17.24 -10.11
C LEU A 166 -6.00 18.70 -10.18
N LEU A 167 -5.80 19.40 -9.05
CA LEU A 167 -5.28 20.77 -9.05
C LEU A 167 -3.81 20.82 -9.47
N ASN A 168 -3.09 19.72 -9.30
CA ASN A 168 -1.65 19.64 -9.53
C ASN A 168 -1.28 18.84 -10.79
N VAL A 169 -2.24 18.60 -11.68
CA VAL A 169 -1.96 18.03 -13.01
C VAL A 169 -1.09 19.01 -13.82
N PRO A 170 0.10 18.60 -14.29
CA PRO A 170 0.94 19.46 -15.11
C PRO A 170 0.20 19.95 -16.36
N GLY A 171 0.21 21.25 -16.62
CA GLY A 171 -0.55 21.85 -17.71
C GLY A 171 -2.04 22.10 -17.42
N GLY A 172 -2.49 21.80 -16.20
CA GLY A 172 -3.87 22.00 -15.74
C GLY A 172 -4.80 20.87 -16.15
N HIS A 173 -5.62 20.40 -15.21
CA HIS A 173 -6.64 19.38 -15.48
C HIS A 173 -7.78 19.97 -16.32
N SER A 174 -8.15 19.30 -17.40
CA SER A 174 -9.19 19.72 -18.35
C SER A 174 -9.67 18.54 -19.20
N ALA A 175 -10.72 18.72 -20.01
CA ALA A 175 -11.18 17.71 -20.95
C ALA A 175 -10.11 17.30 -21.99
N GLN A 176 -9.17 18.19 -22.30
CA GLN A 176 -8.06 17.92 -23.23
C GLN A 176 -6.79 17.41 -22.52
N ASN A 177 -6.71 17.57 -21.19
CA ASN A 177 -5.60 17.12 -20.36
C ASN A 177 -6.14 16.51 -19.07
N MET A 178 -6.58 15.26 -19.17
CA MET A 178 -7.11 14.51 -18.03
C MET A 178 -6.04 14.22 -16.98
N GLY A 179 -4.75 14.25 -17.33
CA GLY A 179 -3.68 13.91 -16.39
C GLY A 179 -3.68 12.44 -15.96
N TRP A 180 -4.11 11.53 -16.85
CA TRP A 180 -4.18 10.09 -16.61
C TRP A 180 -2.89 9.54 -15.96
N GLN A 181 -3.06 8.76 -14.90
CA GLN A 181 -1.99 8.01 -14.26
C GLN A 181 -2.22 6.52 -14.38
N TYR A 182 -1.15 5.79 -14.70
CA TYR A 182 -1.17 4.34 -14.76
C TYR A 182 -0.75 3.74 -13.44
N PHE A 183 -1.54 2.79 -12.96
CA PHE A 183 -1.27 2.02 -11.76
C PHE A 183 -1.09 0.56 -12.13
N GLU A 184 -0.07 -0.08 -11.55
CA GLU A 184 0.21 -1.49 -11.73
C GLU A 184 0.37 -2.21 -10.38
N ARG A 185 -0.25 -3.37 -10.23
CA ARG A 185 -0.18 -4.20 -9.01
C ARG A 185 -0.19 -5.68 -9.37
N ASP A 186 0.73 -6.44 -8.79
CA ASP A 186 0.68 -7.90 -8.84
C ASP A 186 -0.26 -8.42 -7.74
N LEU A 187 -1.19 -9.28 -8.12
CA LEU A 187 -2.29 -9.81 -7.32
C LEU A 187 -2.29 -11.33 -7.37
N ILE A 188 -2.49 -11.99 -6.23
CA ILE A 188 -2.64 -13.44 -6.18
C ILE A 188 -4.13 -13.77 -6.15
N ALA A 189 -4.59 -14.59 -7.10
CA ALA A 189 -5.94 -15.11 -7.04
C ALA A 189 -6.03 -16.22 -5.98
N THR A 190 -7.07 -16.17 -5.14
CA THR A 190 -7.32 -17.21 -4.12
C THR A 190 -8.45 -18.16 -4.51
N ALA A 191 -9.17 -17.86 -5.58
CA ALA A 191 -10.31 -18.62 -6.08
C ALA A 191 -10.20 -18.85 -7.60
N ALA A 192 -11.01 -19.78 -8.12
CA ALA A 192 -11.08 -20.06 -9.55
C ALA A 192 -11.83 -18.97 -10.34
N THR A 193 -12.61 -18.15 -9.63
CA THR A 193 -13.24 -16.94 -10.14
C THR A 193 -13.02 -15.85 -9.10
N THR A 194 -12.45 -14.73 -9.52
CA THR A 194 -12.11 -13.63 -8.61
C THR A 194 -12.81 -12.36 -9.05
N ARG A 195 -13.48 -11.69 -8.12
CA ARG A 195 -14.11 -10.39 -8.39
C ARG A 195 -13.07 -9.29 -8.44
N LEU A 196 -12.88 -8.65 -9.59
CA LEU A 196 -12.15 -7.40 -9.70
C LEU A 196 -13.16 -6.24 -9.60
N ARG A 197 -12.99 -5.36 -8.61
CA ARG A 197 -13.93 -4.28 -8.31
C ARG A 197 -13.20 -2.95 -8.14
N PHE A 198 -13.74 -1.90 -8.72
CA PHE A 198 -13.28 -0.51 -8.61
C PHE A 198 -14.41 0.33 -8.02
N ALA A 199 -14.12 1.12 -6.99
CA ALA A 199 -15.11 1.88 -6.24
C ALA A 199 -14.63 3.29 -5.91
N SER A 200 -15.47 4.28 -6.17
CA SER A 200 -15.25 5.65 -5.72
C SER A 200 -15.35 5.75 -4.20
N LEU A 201 -14.50 6.59 -3.61
CA LEU A 201 -14.58 7.04 -2.22
C LEU A 201 -14.89 8.55 -2.13
N ASN A 202 -15.35 9.15 -3.23
CA ASN A 202 -15.73 10.55 -3.33
C ASN A 202 -17.24 10.72 -3.07
N PHE A 203 -17.63 10.61 -1.80
CA PHE A 203 -19.03 10.74 -1.37
C PHE A 203 -19.53 12.18 -1.44
N GLY A 204 -20.79 12.36 -1.85
CA GLY A 204 -21.45 13.67 -1.90
C GLY A 204 -20.85 14.66 -2.88
N ALA A 205 -19.94 14.20 -3.75
CA ALA A 205 -19.39 14.96 -4.86
C ALA A 205 -20.08 14.53 -6.16
N GLY A 206 -20.42 15.48 -7.03
CA GLY A 206 -20.89 15.18 -8.40
C GLY A 206 -19.84 14.50 -9.28
N ASP A 207 -18.63 14.35 -8.73
CA ASP A 207 -17.38 13.99 -9.36
C ASP A 207 -16.77 12.78 -8.69
N GLY A 208 -16.04 12.00 -9.46
CA GLY A 208 -15.46 10.75 -9.00
C GLY A 208 -14.32 10.29 -9.90
N PRO A 209 -13.66 9.19 -9.51
CA PRO A 209 -12.59 8.62 -10.28
C PRO A 209 -13.09 8.15 -11.65
N THR A 210 -12.38 8.58 -12.67
CA THR A 210 -12.52 8.09 -14.04
C THR A 210 -11.48 6.99 -14.25
N VAL A 211 -11.88 5.85 -14.79
CA VAL A 211 -11.02 4.67 -15.00
C VAL A 211 -11.07 4.25 -16.46
N ASP A 212 -9.95 3.74 -16.95
CA ASP A 212 -9.77 3.26 -18.33
C ASP A 212 -8.58 2.27 -18.43
N ASP A 213 -8.40 1.62 -19.58
CA ASP A 213 -7.29 0.71 -19.94
C ASP A 213 -6.99 -0.38 -18.89
N ILE A 214 -8.05 -1.00 -18.37
CA ILE A 214 -7.96 -2.06 -17.37
C ILE A 214 -7.46 -3.35 -18.02
N SER A 215 -6.38 -3.89 -17.49
CA SER A 215 -5.89 -5.20 -17.87
C SER A 215 -5.47 -6.03 -16.67
N LEU A 216 -5.74 -7.33 -16.76
CA LEU A 216 -5.26 -8.32 -15.83
C LEU A 216 -4.57 -9.39 -16.67
N THR A 217 -3.25 -9.44 -16.60
CA THR A 217 -2.42 -10.36 -17.39
C THR A 217 -1.61 -11.24 -16.45
N LEU A 218 -0.97 -12.28 -16.97
CA LEU A 218 0.07 -12.95 -16.19
C LEU A 218 1.30 -12.02 -16.10
N PRO A 219 2.18 -12.16 -15.10
CA PRO A 219 3.51 -11.57 -15.15
C PRO A 219 4.37 -12.34 -16.16
N GLY A 220 5.13 -11.63 -16.99
CA GLY A 220 6.04 -12.26 -17.95
C GLY A 220 7.07 -13.16 -17.22
N GLN A 221 7.17 -14.42 -17.62
CA GLN A 221 8.19 -15.34 -17.10
C GLN A 221 9.58 -14.85 -17.50
N ALA A 222 10.44 -14.52 -16.54
CA ALA A 222 11.86 -14.34 -16.82
C ALA A 222 12.47 -15.69 -17.21
N THR A 223 13.11 -15.76 -18.39
CA THR A 223 13.88 -16.92 -18.83
C THR A 223 15.11 -17.09 -17.93
N PRO A 224 15.39 -18.27 -17.35
CA PRO A 224 16.62 -18.48 -16.60
C PRO A 224 17.83 -18.50 -17.54
N THR A 225 18.82 -17.64 -17.31
CA THR A 225 20.10 -17.62 -18.05
C THR A 225 21.06 -18.68 -17.47
N PRO A 226 21.73 -19.52 -18.28
CA PRO A 226 22.68 -20.52 -17.80
C PRO A 226 24.02 -19.90 -17.37
N THR A 227 24.56 -20.41 -16.26
CA THR A 227 25.85 -20.04 -15.65
C THR A 227 27.06 -20.51 -16.46
N PRO A 228 28.07 -19.64 -16.74
CA PRO A 228 29.41 -20.07 -17.14
C PRO A 228 30.40 -20.09 -15.96
N GLY A 229 31.29 -21.10 -15.97
CA GLY A 229 32.20 -21.45 -14.88
C GLY A 229 33.42 -20.54 -14.65
N LEU A 230 34.03 -20.77 -13.49
CA LEU A 230 35.15 -20.06 -12.85
C LEU A 230 36.53 -20.35 -13.50
N PRO A 231 37.51 -19.45 -13.33
CA PRO A 231 38.68 -19.84 -12.51
C PRO A 231 39.20 -18.75 -11.54
N THR A 232 39.91 -19.18 -10.49
CA THR A 232 40.54 -18.39 -9.41
C THR A 232 42.05 -18.21 -9.67
N PRO A 233 42.73 -17.10 -9.22
CA PRO A 233 43.34 -16.98 -7.86
C PRO A 233 43.25 -15.56 -7.22
N THR A 234 42.89 -15.36 -5.92
CA THR A 234 43.69 -15.20 -4.64
C THR A 234 44.53 -13.89 -4.51
N PRO A 235 44.66 -13.21 -3.34
CA PRO A 235 43.76 -12.16 -2.81
C PRO A 235 44.47 -10.81 -2.46
N ALA A 236 43.69 -9.73 -2.31
CA ALA A 236 44.07 -8.53 -1.56
C ALA A 236 42.90 -8.13 -0.63
N PRO A 237 43.13 -7.61 0.59
CA PRO A 237 42.06 -7.34 1.54
C PRO A 237 41.33 -6.06 1.13
N THR A 238 40.19 -6.23 0.47
CA THR A 238 39.20 -5.19 0.17
C THR A 238 38.02 -5.38 1.12
N PRO A 239 37.43 -4.29 1.67
CA PRO A 239 36.32 -4.36 2.63
C PRO A 239 35.24 -5.32 2.15
N THR A 240 34.81 -6.20 3.06
CA THR A 240 33.77 -7.19 2.83
C THR A 240 32.56 -6.52 2.18
N PRO A 241 32.18 -6.87 0.93
CA PRO A 241 30.92 -6.42 0.39
C PRO A 241 29.80 -6.92 1.31
N PRO A 242 28.76 -6.11 1.56
CA PRO A 242 27.62 -6.55 2.36
C PRO A 242 27.08 -7.84 1.76
N PRO A 243 26.62 -8.78 2.61
CA PRO A 243 26.10 -10.06 2.13
C PRO A 243 25.05 -9.82 1.03
N PRO A 244 25.00 -10.66 -0.02
CA PRO A 244 23.93 -10.57 -0.99
C PRO A 244 22.61 -10.62 -0.24
N LEU A 245 21.71 -9.68 -0.59
CA LEU A 245 20.36 -9.59 -0.03
C LEU A 245 19.81 -11.01 0.05
N THR A 246 19.67 -11.54 1.27
CA THR A 246 18.97 -12.79 1.48
C THR A 246 17.64 -12.64 0.79
N ASP A 247 17.41 -13.53 -0.18
CA ASP A 247 16.24 -13.61 -1.05
C ASP A 247 15.04 -13.15 -0.23
N GLY A 248 14.34 -12.09 -0.67
CA GLY A 248 13.40 -11.29 0.12
C GLY A 248 12.19 -12.07 0.62
N LEU A 249 12.44 -13.12 1.39
CA LEU A 249 11.56 -14.13 1.92
C LEU A 249 11.48 -13.89 3.42
N CYS A 250 10.27 -13.98 3.92
CA CYS A 250 10.04 -13.98 5.34
C CYS A 250 10.46 -15.34 5.92
N PRO A 251 11.15 -15.38 7.08
CA PRO A 251 11.41 -16.64 7.77
C PRO A 251 10.09 -17.40 8.03
N PRO A 252 10.01 -18.73 7.83
CA PRO A 252 8.75 -19.48 7.98
C PRO A 252 8.08 -19.36 9.36
N THR A 253 8.86 -19.06 10.40
CA THR A 253 8.38 -18.89 11.78
C THR A 253 7.99 -17.45 12.12
N ALA A 254 8.26 -16.50 11.22
CA ALA A 254 7.98 -15.08 11.44
C ALA A 254 6.57 -14.72 10.92
N PRO A 255 5.78 -13.92 11.65
CA PRO A 255 4.45 -13.52 11.21
C PRO A 255 4.59 -12.56 10.04
N PHE A 256 4.08 -12.96 8.87
CA PHE A 256 4.04 -12.15 7.66
C PHE A 256 2.71 -11.40 7.53
N PHE A 257 2.79 -10.12 7.18
CA PHE A 257 1.64 -9.23 7.04
C PHE A 257 1.51 -8.84 5.56
N PRO A 258 0.61 -9.48 4.79
CA PRO A 258 0.43 -9.18 3.38
C PRO A 258 -0.04 -7.75 3.10
N GLU A 259 -0.68 -7.09 4.09
CA GLU A 259 -1.19 -5.73 3.99
C GLU A 259 -0.08 -4.71 3.69
N THR A 260 1.12 -4.95 4.23
CA THR A 260 2.28 -4.07 4.05
C THR A 260 3.45 -4.75 3.34
N GLY A 261 3.46 -6.09 3.28
CA GLY A 261 4.52 -6.88 2.68
C GLY A 261 5.75 -6.97 3.58
N PHE A 262 5.59 -6.93 4.89
CA PHE A 262 6.69 -7.06 5.86
C PHE A 262 6.36 -8.14 6.88
N CYS A 263 7.39 -8.75 7.45
CA CYS A 263 7.21 -9.63 8.60
C CYS A 263 7.99 -9.19 9.82
N ILE A 264 7.62 -9.75 10.96
CA ILE A 264 8.32 -9.52 12.23
C ILE A 264 9.27 -10.68 12.44
N ASP A 265 10.46 -10.57 11.87
CA ASP A 265 11.51 -11.61 11.89
C ASP A 265 12.37 -11.59 13.16
N SER A 266 12.34 -10.49 13.91
CA SER A 266 13.02 -10.36 15.20
C SER A 266 12.16 -10.93 16.33
N GLN A 267 12.62 -12.02 16.97
CA GLN A 267 11.90 -12.66 18.09
C GLN A 267 11.60 -11.71 19.26
N PRO A 268 12.53 -10.84 19.73
CA PRO A 268 12.20 -9.86 20.77
C PRO A 268 11.08 -8.90 20.36
N ILE A 269 11.09 -8.43 19.11
CA ILE A 269 10.07 -7.52 18.59
C ILE A 269 8.73 -8.26 18.44
N GLN A 270 8.74 -9.51 17.97
CA GLN A 270 7.55 -10.35 17.88
C GLN A 270 6.91 -10.55 19.26
N ALA A 271 7.69 -10.91 20.28
CA ALA A 271 7.20 -11.13 21.63
C ALA A 271 6.64 -9.83 22.26
N TYR A 272 7.30 -8.69 22.01
CA TYR A 272 6.82 -7.39 22.46
C TYR A 272 5.51 -7.01 21.76
N PHE A 273 5.47 -7.10 20.42
CA PHE A 273 4.29 -6.81 19.61
C PHE A 273 3.08 -7.63 20.07
N GLN A 274 3.24 -8.95 20.20
CA GLN A 274 2.17 -9.84 20.67
C GLN A 274 1.75 -9.53 22.11
N GLY A 275 2.71 -9.27 23.00
CA GLY A 275 2.48 -8.99 24.41
C GLY A 275 1.90 -7.61 24.69
N ARG A 276 1.81 -6.72 23.70
CA ARG A 276 1.41 -5.33 23.85
C ARG A 276 0.29 -4.92 22.88
N GLY A 277 -0.65 -5.82 22.59
CA GLY A 277 -1.86 -5.49 21.81
C GLY A 277 -1.72 -5.57 20.29
N SER A 278 -0.60 -6.10 19.76
CA SER A 278 -0.43 -6.44 18.34
C SER A 278 -0.83 -5.29 17.36
N VAL A 279 -1.56 -5.60 16.29
CA VAL A 279 -1.95 -4.65 15.23
C VAL A 279 -2.80 -3.50 15.76
N ASP A 280 -3.62 -3.72 16.78
CA ASP A 280 -4.49 -2.68 17.34
C ASP A 280 -3.65 -1.55 17.97
N THR A 281 -2.56 -1.91 18.63
CA THR A 281 -1.64 -0.95 19.27
C THR A 281 -0.61 -0.39 18.29
N PHE A 282 0.07 -1.24 17.50
CA PHE A 282 1.22 -0.82 16.70
C PHE A 282 0.90 -0.53 15.23
N GLY A 283 -0.23 -1.04 14.72
CA GLY A 283 -0.48 -1.16 13.29
C GLY A 283 0.36 -2.27 12.67
N PHE A 284 0.31 -2.38 11.34
CA PHE A 284 1.12 -3.36 10.60
C PHE A 284 2.63 -3.00 10.62
N PRO A 285 3.56 -3.96 10.49
CA PRO A 285 4.96 -3.64 10.27
C PRO A 285 5.10 -2.88 8.93
N ALA A 286 5.88 -1.80 8.90
CA ALA A 286 6.05 -0.93 7.74
C ALA A 286 7.48 -1.00 7.14
N SER A 287 8.34 -1.82 7.72
CA SER A 287 9.75 -2.04 7.34
C SER A 287 10.21 -3.45 7.75
N ARG A 288 11.35 -3.89 7.22
CA ARG A 288 12.12 -5.02 7.78
C ARG A 288 12.79 -4.59 9.09
N THR A 289 13.34 -5.54 9.84
CA THR A 289 14.27 -5.19 10.92
C THR A 289 15.56 -4.60 10.33
N PHE A 290 16.05 -3.49 10.87
CA PHE A 290 17.27 -2.80 10.43
C PHE A 290 18.00 -2.17 11.62
N ARG A 291 19.21 -1.63 11.43
CA ARG A 291 19.94 -0.94 12.52
C ARG A 291 19.63 0.55 12.46
N LEU A 292 19.13 1.12 13.55
CA LEU A 292 18.86 2.55 13.69
C LEU A 292 19.56 3.11 14.92
N LEU A 293 20.51 4.04 14.71
CA LEU A 293 21.24 4.73 15.77
C LEU A 293 21.83 3.76 16.82
N GLY A 294 22.43 2.66 16.36
CA GLY A 294 23.06 1.67 17.23
C GLY A 294 22.18 0.49 17.64
N PHE A 295 20.85 0.59 17.48
CA PHE A 295 19.90 -0.41 17.96
C PHE A 295 19.19 -1.13 16.81
N PRO A 296 18.97 -2.46 16.90
CA PRO A 296 18.03 -3.13 16.01
C PRO A 296 16.64 -2.51 16.18
N ALA A 297 15.99 -2.20 15.06
CA ALA A 297 14.73 -1.49 15.03
C ALA A 297 13.81 -2.01 13.94
N GLN A 298 12.51 -1.81 14.13
CA GLN A 298 11.50 -2.02 13.10
C GLN A 298 10.43 -0.94 13.21
N VAL A 299 10.09 -0.33 12.07
CA VAL A 299 8.96 0.61 11.94
C VAL A 299 7.68 -0.20 11.80
N PHE A 300 6.69 0.13 12.61
CA PHE A 300 5.27 -0.21 12.48
C PHE A 300 4.51 1.06 12.13
N GLN A 301 3.26 0.97 11.68
CA GLN A 301 2.54 2.16 11.22
C GLN A 301 2.38 3.25 12.31
N ARG A 302 2.21 2.86 13.58
CA ARG A 302 2.04 3.80 14.70
C ARG A 302 3.32 4.06 15.51
N HIS A 303 4.20 3.07 15.61
CA HIS A 303 5.38 3.15 16.48
C HIS A 303 6.64 2.59 15.80
N VAL A 304 7.81 3.07 16.23
CA VAL A 304 9.09 2.44 15.91
C VAL A 304 9.55 1.67 17.13
N LEU A 305 9.73 0.35 17.02
CA LEU A 305 10.24 -0.48 18.10
C LEU A 305 11.76 -0.62 17.98
N ARG A 306 12.47 -0.50 19.10
CA ARG A 306 13.93 -0.72 19.19
C ARG A 306 14.26 -1.77 20.23
N VAL A 307 15.25 -2.60 19.94
CA VAL A 307 15.79 -3.61 20.85
C VAL A 307 16.93 -2.98 21.65
N HIS A 308 16.73 -2.79 22.95
CA HIS A 308 17.75 -2.38 23.91
C HIS A 308 18.26 -3.59 24.72
N PRO A 309 19.42 -3.48 25.40
CA PRO A 309 19.92 -4.55 26.28
C PRO A 309 18.93 -4.97 27.37
N ASP A 310 18.06 -4.06 27.80
CA ASP A 310 17.06 -4.26 28.85
C ASP A 310 15.64 -4.56 28.30
N GLY A 311 15.50 -4.71 26.98
CA GLY A 311 14.24 -5.10 26.34
C GLY A 311 13.86 -4.25 25.13
N VAL A 312 12.72 -4.58 24.51
CA VAL A 312 12.17 -3.80 23.40
C VAL A 312 11.42 -2.58 23.95
N LYS A 313 11.65 -1.41 23.35
CA LYS A 313 10.97 -0.17 23.72
C LYS A 313 10.56 0.62 22.48
N PRO A 314 9.39 1.29 22.48
CA PRO A 314 9.05 2.19 21.39
C PRO A 314 9.89 3.47 21.48
N MET A 315 10.27 4.00 20.33
CA MET A 315 11.03 5.23 20.22
C MET A 315 10.14 6.45 20.52
N ASN A 316 10.70 7.47 21.15
CA ASN A 316 10.05 8.78 21.28
C ASN A 316 10.06 9.49 19.92
N LEU A 317 9.10 9.15 19.06
CA LEU A 317 9.10 9.61 17.69
C LEU A 317 8.91 11.13 17.56
N LEU A 318 8.21 11.75 18.52
CA LEU A 318 7.97 13.19 18.54
C LEU A 318 9.04 13.99 19.31
N ASP A 319 10.13 13.35 19.74
CA ASP A 319 11.25 14.10 20.34
C ASP A 319 11.81 15.12 19.33
N PRO A 320 12.29 16.30 19.81
CA PRO A 320 12.75 17.39 18.94
C PRO A 320 13.83 17.00 17.92
N ASP A 321 14.64 15.98 18.22
CA ASP A 321 15.74 15.50 17.37
C ASP A 321 15.34 14.32 16.46
N VAL A 322 14.06 13.95 16.42
CA VAL A 322 13.53 12.82 15.65
C VAL A 322 12.55 13.30 14.57
N LEU A 323 11.27 13.47 14.94
CA LEU A 323 10.20 13.85 14.02
C LEU A 323 9.19 14.76 14.73
N PRO A 324 9.55 16.01 15.10
CA PRO A 324 8.71 16.91 15.89
C PRO A 324 7.58 17.57 15.06
N VAL A 325 6.85 16.78 14.28
CA VAL A 325 5.92 17.25 13.24
C VAL A 325 4.66 17.90 13.79
N THR A 326 4.35 19.11 13.35
CA THR A 326 3.13 19.83 13.74
C THR A 326 2.11 19.89 12.62
N THR A 327 2.47 19.56 11.39
CA THR A 327 1.50 19.36 10.30
C THR A 327 1.79 18.13 9.45
N VAL A 328 0.76 17.40 9.04
CA VAL A 328 0.86 16.27 8.10
C VAL A 328 -0.42 16.19 7.29
N ASN A 329 -0.34 16.18 5.95
CA ASN A 329 -1.52 16.13 5.08
C ASN A 329 -2.53 17.25 5.40
N PHE A 330 -2.01 18.45 5.69
CA PHE A 330 -2.78 19.64 6.08
C PHE A 330 -3.49 19.57 7.44
N ALA A 331 -3.41 18.43 8.14
CA ALA A 331 -3.82 18.36 9.54
C ALA A 331 -2.82 19.14 10.40
N THR A 332 -3.31 19.88 11.39
CA THR A 332 -2.47 20.64 12.32
C THR A 332 -2.56 20.05 13.72
N PHE A 333 -1.41 19.61 14.23
CA PHE A 333 -1.25 19.06 15.58
C PHE A 333 -0.80 20.16 16.56
N PRO A 334 -1.12 20.05 17.85
CA PRO A 334 -0.58 20.94 18.86
C PRO A 334 0.95 20.96 18.84
N GLY A 335 1.55 22.08 19.23
CA GLY A 335 3.00 22.17 19.44
C GLY A 335 3.47 21.38 20.67
N HIS A 336 4.78 21.21 20.81
CA HIS A 336 5.38 20.70 22.05
C HIS A 336 5.30 21.75 23.17
N ASP A 337 4.68 21.38 24.29
CA ASP A 337 4.61 22.17 25.52
C ASP A 337 5.69 21.70 26.50
N ALA A 338 6.76 22.49 26.62
CA ALA A 338 7.90 22.15 27.47
C ALA A 338 7.57 22.18 28.98
N ALA A 339 6.62 23.04 29.40
CA ALA A 339 6.23 23.10 30.80
C ALA A 339 5.42 21.86 31.19
N LEU A 340 4.51 21.42 30.31
CA LEU A 340 3.78 20.17 30.52
C LEU A 340 4.72 18.96 30.49
N ALA A 341 5.56 18.84 29.46
CA ALA A 341 6.51 17.73 29.34
C ALA A 341 7.48 17.65 30.55
N GLY A 342 7.95 18.80 31.02
CA GLY A 342 8.82 18.89 32.20
C GLY A 342 8.13 18.59 33.54
N SER A 343 6.80 18.56 33.59
CA SER A 343 6.01 18.25 34.79
C SER A 343 5.75 16.75 34.99
N ALA A 344 6.25 15.90 34.08
CA ALA A 344 6.11 14.45 34.18
C ALA A 344 6.83 13.91 35.44
N PRO A 345 6.21 12.98 36.20
CA PRO A 345 6.85 12.41 37.37
C PRO A 345 8.12 11.61 36.96
N PRO A 346 9.26 11.81 37.64
CA PRO A 346 10.46 11.02 37.38
C PRO A 346 10.29 9.57 37.89
N PRO A 347 11.00 8.58 37.32
CA PRO A 347 10.92 7.17 37.76
C PRO A 347 11.30 6.93 39.24
N THR A 348 11.98 7.89 39.86
CA THR A 348 12.35 7.86 41.29
C THR A 348 11.22 8.30 42.23
N THR A 349 10.05 8.70 41.70
CA THR A 349 8.91 9.14 42.52
C THR A 349 8.36 7.98 43.35
N PRO A 350 8.14 8.16 44.67
CA PRO A 350 7.46 7.15 45.48
C PRO A 350 6.09 6.78 44.90
N ASN A 351 5.74 5.49 44.89
CA ASN A 351 4.49 5.01 44.27
C ASN A 351 4.36 5.47 42.80
N TYR A 352 5.43 5.29 42.02
CA TYR A 352 5.55 5.81 40.66
C TYR A 352 4.33 5.52 39.78
N GLY A 353 3.80 4.29 39.81
CA GLY A 353 2.59 3.94 39.06
C GLY A 353 1.40 4.84 39.37
N GLN A 354 1.12 5.07 40.66
CA GLN A 354 0.04 5.96 41.11
C GLN A 354 0.31 7.42 40.73
N ALA A 355 1.57 7.88 40.84
CA ALA A 355 1.96 9.22 40.43
C ALA A 355 1.77 9.43 38.91
N VAL A 356 2.10 8.42 38.09
CA VAL A 356 1.85 8.42 36.65
C VAL A 356 0.35 8.50 36.36
N LEU A 357 -0.47 7.65 36.99
CA LEU A 357 -1.91 7.67 36.77
C LEU A 357 -2.53 9.02 37.15
N ALA A 358 -2.13 9.60 38.28
CA ALA A 358 -2.58 10.92 38.70
C ALA A 358 -2.16 12.02 37.72
N HIS A 359 -0.92 11.97 37.21
CA HIS A 359 -0.43 12.91 36.20
C HIS A 359 -1.21 12.78 34.89
N LEU A 360 -1.52 11.56 34.44
CA LEU A 360 -2.34 11.30 33.25
C LEU A 360 -3.76 11.83 33.44
N GLN A 361 -4.41 11.56 34.58
CA GLN A 361 -5.74 12.07 34.90
C GLN A 361 -5.82 13.60 34.90
N ALA A 362 -4.75 14.29 35.31
CA ALA A 362 -4.69 15.74 35.34
C ALA A 362 -4.44 16.39 33.95
N ASN A 363 -3.84 15.67 33.01
CA ASN A 363 -3.30 16.25 31.78
C ASN A 363 -3.83 15.64 30.48
N VAL A 364 -4.48 14.49 30.54
CA VAL A 364 -5.11 13.79 29.41
C VAL A 364 -6.61 13.75 29.71
N PRO A 365 -7.44 14.60 29.09
CA PRO A 365 -8.85 14.67 29.45
C PRO A 365 -9.72 13.76 28.60
N ASN A 366 -10.83 13.27 29.17
CA ASN A 366 -11.89 12.61 28.39
C ASN A 366 -12.89 13.59 27.80
N THR A 367 -12.86 14.87 28.22
CA THR A 367 -13.71 15.94 27.69
C THR A 367 -12.86 17.17 27.36
N PHE A 368 -13.16 17.82 26.23
CA PHE A 368 -12.48 19.04 25.81
C PHE A 368 -13.50 19.97 25.17
N GLU A 369 -13.61 21.20 25.69
CA GLU A 369 -14.58 22.22 25.20
C GLU A 369 -16.03 21.69 25.11
N GLY A 370 -16.46 20.91 26.11
CA GLY A 370 -17.80 20.31 26.14
C GLY A 370 -17.99 19.08 25.24
N VAL A 371 -16.96 18.66 24.52
CA VAL A 371 -16.98 17.49 23.63
C VAL A 371 -16.31 16.29 24.29
N SER A 372 -16.89 15.10 24.17
CA SER A 372 -16.30 13.84 24.66
C SER A 372 -15.18 13.37 23.73
N VAL A 373 -13.92 13.64 24.09
CA VAL A 373 -12.73 13.27 23.31
C VAL A 373 -12.12 11.94 23.74
N GLN A 374 -12.49 11.40 24.90
CA GLN A 374 -12.10 10.06 25.38
C GLN A 374 -10.58 9.78 25.40
N PHE A 375 -9.71 10.79 25.45
CA PHE A 375 -8.26 10.56 25.31
C PHE A 375 -7.68 9.71 26.43
N LEU A 376 -8.04 9.97 27.70
CA LEU A 376 -7.52 9.18 28.81
C LEU A 376 -7.99 7.73 28.74
N GLN A 377 -9.27 7.54 28.39
CA GLN A 377 -9.84 6.22 28.22
C GLN A 377 -9.11 5.44 27.12
N SER A 378 -8.95 6.02 25.93
CA SER A 378 -8.22 5.38 24.84
C SER A 378 -6.73 5.16 25.16
N TYR A 379 -6.10 6.09 25.89
CA TYR A 379 -4.72 5.96 26.32
C TYR A 379 -4.53 4.77 27.27
N LEU A 380 -5.38 4.64 28.28
CA LEU A 380 -5.29 3.57 29.28
C LEU A 380 -5.74 2.22 28.73
N ALA A 381 -6.74 2.18 27.85
CA ALA A 381 -7.23 0.94 27.23
C ALA A 381 -6.11 0.14 26.56
N ALA A 382 -5.20 0.82 25.85
CA ALA A 382 -4.03 0.18 25.25
C ALA A 382 -3.11 -0.51 26.29
N GLY A 383 -3.02 0.05 27.50
CA GLY A 383 -2.29 -0.55 28.61
C GLY A 383 -3.05 -1.66 29.33
N GLU A 384 -4.37 -1.52 29.49
CA GLU A 384 -5.24 -2.52 30.12
C GLU A 384 -5.33 -3.80 29.30
N GLU A 385 -5.46 -3.69 27.98
CA GLU A 385 -5.48 -4.83 27.05
C GLU A 385 -4.11 -5.55 26.98
N ALA A 386 -3.02 -4.80 27.20
CA ALA A 386 -1.64 -5.29 27.13
C ALA A 386 -1.05 -5.74 28.48
N ALA A 387 -1.72 -5.44 29.60
CA ALA A 387 -1.22 -5.69 30.94
C ALA A 387 -1.26 -7.20 31.28
N ARG A 388 -0.18 -7.69 31.89
CA ARG A 388 -0.12 -9.04 32.47
C ARG A 388 -0.45 -9.00 33.96
N ALA A 389 -0.69 -10.17 34.55
CA ALA A 389 -0.96 -10.26 35.98
C ALA A 389 0.19 -9.64 36.80
N GLY A 390 -0.15 -8.63 37.62
CA GLY A 390 0.82 -7.88 38.44
C GLY A 390 1.33 -6.58 37.79
N ASP A 391 1.05 -6.34 36.50
CA ASP A 391 1.36 -5.07 35.85
C ASP A 391 0.43 -3.96 36.36
N PHE A 392 0.93 -2.72 36.38
CA PHE A 392 0.12 -1.53 36.59
C PHE A 392 -0.28 -0.96 35.21
N PRO A 393 -1.55 -1.02 34.77
CA PRO A 393 -1.93 -0.69 33.40
C PRO A 393 -1.49 0.71 32.92
N ALA A 394 -1.48 1.70 33.82
CA ALA A 394 -1.00 3.04 33.47
C ALA A 394 0.49 3.08 33.12
N LEU A 395 1.31 2.21 33.72
CA LEU A 395 2.74 2.08 33.36
C LEU A 395 2.92 1.37 32.01
N VAL A 396 2.06 0.40 31.69
CA VAL A 396 2.06 -0.26 30.37
C VAL A 396 1.61 0.73 29.28
N ALA A 397 0.56 1.51 29.54
CA ALA A 397 0.13 2.60 28.65
C ALA A 397 1.23 3.66 28.47
N LEU A 398 1.93 4.01 29.56
CA LEU A 398 3.08 4.93 29.53
C LEU A 398 4.25 4.39 28.70
N GLU A 399 4.52 3.09 28.76
CA GLU A 399 5.52 2.42 27.92
C GLU A 399 5.20 2.61 26.43
N ILE A 400 3.93 2.40 26.03
CA ILE A 400 3.45 2.50 24.65
C ILE A 400 3.47 3.96 24.15
N TRP A 401 2.79 4.86 24.84
CA TRP A 401 2.51 6.23 24.36
C TRP A 401 3.51 7.28 24.84
N GLY A 402 4.11 7.07 26.01
CA GLY A 402 4.87 8.08 26.74
C GLY A 402 3.99 9.16 27.39
N PHE A 403 4.62 10.11 28.07
CA PHE A 403 3.92 11.21 28.74
C PHE A 403 3.27 12.19 27.74
N PRO A 404 2.18 12.88 28.13
CA PRO A 404 1.62 13.95 27.30
C PRO A 404 2.63 15.08 27.15
N THR A 405 2.80 15.56 25.92
CA THR A 405 3.71 16.67 25.56
C THR A 405 2.95 17.86 25.00
N SER A 406 1.62 17.83 25.04
CA SER A 406 0.76 18.98 24.77
C SER A 406 -0.57 18.89 25.54
N ARG A 407 -1.23 20.04 25.69
CA ARG A 407 -2.70 20.06 25.91
C ARG A 407 -3.43 19.64 24.64
N PRO A 408 -4.71 19.21 24.73
CA PRO A 408 -5.53 19.03 23.55
C PRO A 408 -5.70 20.33 22.77
N ALA A 409 -5.78 20.23 21.44
CA ALA A 409 -6.09 21.34 20.56
C ALA A 409 -6.94 20.87 19.38
N ARG A 410 -7.85 21.72 18.90
CA ARG A 410 -8.52 21.51 17.62
C ARG A 410 -7.56 21.72 16.47
N ASP A 411 -7.80 21.00 15.38
CA ASP A 411 -7.25 21.39 14.10
C ASP A 411 -7.84 22.75 13.69
N PRO A 412 -7.04 23.80 13.46
CA PRO A 412 -7.54 25.07 12.94
C PRO A 412 -8.15 24.94 11.55
N ASN A 413 -7.73 23.95 10.76
CA ASN A 413 -8.22 23.71 9.41
C ASN A 413 -9.47 22.81 9.39
N ASN A 414 -9.72 22.06 10.47
CA ASN A 414 -10.87 21.19 10.59
C ASN A 414 -11.25 20.95 12.07
N ALA A 415 -12.09 21.83 12.62
CA ALA A 415 -12.50 21.79 14.02
C ALA A 415 -13.17 20.46 14.45
N ASN A 416 -13.58 19.60 13.52
CA ASN A 416 -14.06 18.25 13.84
C ASN A 416 -12.95 17.34 14.36
N PHE A 417 -11.68 17.63 14.12
CA PHE A 417 -10.56 16.87 14.65
C PHE A 417 -9.96 17.59 15.86
N ILE A 418 -9.76 16.84 16.93
CA ILE A 418 -9.08 17.29 18.14
C ILE A 418 -7.90 16.36 18.37
N TYR A 419 -6.73 16.90 18.66
CA TYR A 419 -5.50 16.15 18.82
C TYR A 419 -4.89 16.37 20.21
N GLN A 420 -4.21 15.35 20.73
CA GLN A 420 -3.28 15.50 21.85
C GLN A 420 -1.99 14.72 21.56
N ARG A 421 -0.85 15.35 21.86
CA ARG A 421 0.48 14.76 21.67
C ARG A 421 1.02 14.07 22.91
N PHE A 422 1.77 13.02 22.66
CA PHE A 422 2.53 12.25 23.62
C PHE A 422 3.96 12.03 23.08
N GLN A 423 4.90 11.56 23.90
CA GLN A 423 6.29 11.39 23.45
C GLN A 423 6.42 10.44 22.24
N ARG A 424 5.54 9.43 22.12
CA ARG A 424 5.65 8.36 21.11
C ARG A 424 4.53 8.35 20.07
N GLY A 425 3.51 9.21 20.21
CA GLY A 425 2.36 9.20 19.33
C GLY A 425 1.43 10.39 19.50
N ILE A 426 0.39 10.44 18.66
CA ILE A 426 -0.67 11.44 18.71
C ILE A 426 -2.00 10.71 18.73
N LEU A 427 -2.85 11.06 19.69
CA LEU A 427 -4.25 10.65 19.66
C LEU A 427 -5.06 11.72 18.94
N HIS A 428 -5.97 11.29 18.08
CA HIS A 428 -6.99 12.15 17.49
C HIS A 428 -8.38 11.69 17.90
N SER A 429 -9.27 12.64 18.12
CA SER A 429 -10.70 12.41 18.32
C SER A 429 -11.44 13.06 17.16
N PHE A 430 -12.40 12.34 16.56
CA PHE A 430 -13.21 12.79 15.43
C PHE A 430 -14.64 12.24 15.53
N PRO A 431 -15.65 12.83 14.85
CA PRO A 431 -17.03 12.31 14.86
C PRO A 431 -17.07 10.87 14.33
N ASP A 432 -17.85 10.01 14.98
CA ASP A 432 -18.08 8.66 14.46
C ASP A 432 -18.86 8.77 13.13
N PRO A 433 -18.35 8.20 12.02
CA PRO A 433 -19.03 8.27 10.73
C PRO A 433 -20.41 7.61 10.73
N ASN A 434 -20.65 6.65 11.64
CA ASN A 434 -21.93 5.94 11.76
C ASN A 434 -22.85 6.56 12.81
N ASN A 435 -22.32 7.43 13.67
CA ASN A 435 -23.08 8.16 14.67
C ASN A 435 -22.43 9.52 14.94
N PRO A 436 -22.74 10.57 14.15
CA PRO A 436 -22.09 11.88 14.28
C PRO A 436 -22.23 12.55 15.66
N ALA A 437 -23.18 12.10 16.50
CA ALA A 437 -23.31 12.53 17.89
C ALA A 437 -22.28 11.88 18.84
N ALA A 438 -21.67 10.77 18.42
CA ALA A 438 -20.57 10.11 19.10
C ALA A 438 -19.23 10.48 18.47
N ARG A 439 -18.15 10.19 19.20
CA ARG A 439 -16.78 10.41 18.74
C ARG A 439 -15.93 9.17 18.93
N VAL A 440 -15.01 9.00 18.01
CA VAL A 440 -14.02 7.92 17.99
C VAL A 440 -12.65 8.53 18.26
N THR A 441 -11.85 7.84 19.07
CA THR A 441 -10.49 8.26 19.41
C THR A 441 -9.50 7.18 19.05
N ARG A 442 -8.45 7.53 18.30
CA ARG A 442 -7.44 6.59 17.77
C ARG A 442 -6.04 7.20 17.73
N GLY A 443 -5.05 6.34 17.66
CA GLY A 443 -3.67 6.72 17.35
C GLY A 443 -3.46 7.02 15.88
N ILE A 444 -2.81 8.14 15.57
CA ILE A 444 -2.32 8.44 14.22
C ILE A 444 -1.23 7.44 13.82
N LEU A 445 -1.19 7.07 12.54
CA LEU A 445 -0.11 6.28 11.93
C LEU A 445 1.17 7.12 11.77
N LEU A 446 1.72 7.57 12.90
CA LEU A 446 2.80 8.53 12.93
C LEU A 446 4.10 7.96 12.36
N ALA A 447 4.40 6.70 12.64
CA ALA A 447 5.66 6.06 12.26
C ALA A 447 5.73 5.70 10.76
N ASP A 448 4.60 5.57 10.05
CA ASP A 448 4.58 5.53 8.57
C ASP A 448 5.20 6.81 7.98
N ASN A 449 5.02 7.97 8.62
CA ASN A 449 5.63 9.21 8.16
C ASN A 449 7.16 9.19 8.26
N LEU A 450 7.73 8.53 9.28
CA LEU A 450 9.19 8.41 9.38
C LEU A 450 9.77 7.67 8.17
N LYS A 451 9.09 6.62 7.70
CA LYS A 451 9.48 5.90 6.47
C LYS A 451 9.48 6.83 5.26
N PHE A 452 8.42 7.62 5.06
CA PHE A 452 8.33 8.56 3.93
C PHE A 452 9.37 9.68 4.01
N VAL A 453 9.72 10.11 5.23
CA VAL A 453 10.81 11.07 5.47
C VAL A 453 12.15 10.46 5.12
N LEU A 454 12.43 9.22 5.54
CA LEU A 454 13.66 8.49 5.21
C LEU A 454 13.83 8.32 3.70
N THR A 455 12.76 8.01 2.96
CA THR A 455 12.83 7.78 1.51
C THR A 455 12.70 9.06 0.68
N ASN A 456 12.24 10.17 1.28
CA ASN A 456 11.79 11.36 0.56
C ASN A 456 10.85 10.99 -0.60
N ASP A 457 9.88 10.12 -0.32
CA ASP A 457 8.96 9.61 -1.34
C ASP A 457 8.21 10.78 -2.00
N PRO A 458 8.32 10.98 -3.32
CA PRO A 458 7.71 12.13 -4.00
C PRO A 458 6.18 12.10 -3.95
N VAL A 459 5.59 10.91 -3.79
CA VAL A 459 4.14 10.67 -3.80
C VAL A 459 3.59 10.60 -2.37
N LEU A 460 4.26 9.84 -1.50
CA LEU A 460 3.74 9.51 -0.18
C LEU A 460 4.17 10.48 0.93
N LEU A 461 5.24 11.26 0.75
CA LEU A 461 5.63 12.28 1.72
C LEU A 461 4.80 13.56 1.48
N PRO A 462 3.88 13.93 2.40
CA PRO A 462 3.04 15.12 2.23
C PRO A 462 3.89 16.39 2.13
N VAL A 463 3.45 17.37 1.33
CA VAL A 463 4.25 18.58 1.04
C VAL A 463 4.51 19.43 2.30
N ASP A 464 3.51 19.54 3.18
CA ASP A 464 3.61 20.25 4.45
C ASP A 464 4.57 19.55 5.42
N LEU A 465 4.53 18.22 5.45
CA LEU A 465 5.50 17.42 6.19
C LEU A 465 6.91 17.56 5.59
N ARG A 466 7.05 17.43 4.26
CA ARG A 466 8.32 17.58 3.54
C ARG A 466 8.98 18.91 3.87
N GLY A 467 8.22 20.00 3.89
CA GLY A 467 8.71 21.34 4.26
C GLY A 467 9.26 21.40 5.69
N GLN A 468 8.59 20.79 6.66
CA GLN A 468 9.04 20.78 8.06
C GLN A 468 10.31 19.96 8.28
N VAL A 469 10.47 18.85 7.56
CA VAL A 469 11.54 17.89 7.84
C VAL A 469 12.81 18.10 7.01
N GLN A 470 12.89 19.12 6.15
CA GLN A 470 14.06 19.32 5.28
C GLN A 470 15.39 19.40 6.05
N GLY A 471 15.36 20.01 7.24
CA GLY A 471 16.53 20.11 8.13
C GLY A 471 16.73 18.89 9.05
N SER A 472 15.87 17.87 8.98
CA SER A 472 15.99 16.68 9.81
C SER A 472 17.13 15.79 9.32
N ARG A 473 17.89 15.24 10.27
CA ARG A 473 18.88 14.19 9.97
C ARG A 473 18.26 12.95 9.34
N PHE A 474 16.96 12.72 9.49
CA PHE A 474 16.25 11.58 8.92
C PHE A 474 15.78 11.79 7.48
N PHE A 475 15.74 13.03 6.99
CA PHE A 475 15.18 13.33 5.67
C PHE A 475 16.04 12.78 4.53
N ASN A 476 15.43 12.15 3.51
CA ASN A 476 16.14 11.72 2.30
C ASN A 476 17.43 10.90 2.58
N GLN A 477 17.32 9.89 3.44
CA GLN A 477 18.42 9.05 3.88
C GLN A 477 18.51 7.73 3.14
N TYR A 478 17.41 7.20 2.61
CA TYR A 478 17.40 5.90 1.94
C TYR A 478 18.05 5.98 0.55
N CYS A 479 19.24 5.41 0.39
CA CYS A 479 20.01 5.38 -0.86
C CYS A 479 20.48 3.97 -1.19
N PRO A 480 19.67 3.16 -1.90
CA PRO A 480 20.12 1.86 -2.36
C PRO A 480 21.45 1.97 -3.12
N ASN A 481 22.34 0.99 -2.91
CA ASN A 481 23.70 0.90 -3.48
C ASN A 481 24.78 1.75 -2.80
N ASN A 482 24.44 2.61 -1.83
CA ASN A 482 25.44 3.20 -0.93
C ASN A 482 25.77 2.27 0.25
N PRO A 483 26.94 2.42 0.90
CA PRO A 483 27.22 1.73 2.16
C PRO A 483 26.11 1.96 3.20
N GLY A 484 25.55 0.88 3.76
CA GLY A 484 24.42 0.92 4.68
C GLY A 484 23.12 1.49 4.10
N TRP A 485 23.05 1.63 2.77
CA TRP A 485 21.97 2.27 2.01
C TRP A 485 21.61 3.67 2.51
N LEU A 486 22.64 4.45 2.87
CA LEU A 486 22.51 5.80 3.40
C LEU A 486 22.98 6.87 2.40
N CYS A 487 22.16 7.91 2.17
CA CYS A 487 22.53 9.11 1.42
C CYS A 487 23.54 9.95 2.21
N ARG A 488 23.28 10.13 3.51
CA ARG A 488 23.98 11.09 4.38
C ARG A 488 24.39 10.39 5.68
N SER A 489 25.28 9.39 5.55
CA SER A 489 25.68 8.50 6.65
C SER A 489 26.31 9.22 7.85
N ALA A 490 26.94 10.38 7.65
CA ALA A 490 27.49 11.20 8.73
C ALA A 490 26.40 11.79 9.65
N GLU A 491 25.17 11.96 9.16
CA GLU A 491 24.05 12.52 9.93
C GLU A 491 23.25 11.43 10.69
N LEU A 492 23.39 10.18 10.27
CA LEU A 492 22.73 9.00 10.86
C LEU A 492 23.78 7.91 11.15
N THR A 493 24.74 8.25 12.02
CA THR A 493 25.76 7.30 12.46
C THR A 493 25.13 6.05 13.08
N GLU A 494 25.84 4.93 12.99
CA GLU A 494 25.40 3.63 13.51
C GLU A 494 24.05 3.13 12.97
N THR A 495 23.64 3.62 11.79
CA THR A 495 22.44 3.20 11.08
C THR A 495 22.82 2.38 9.86
N ASP A 496 22.00 1.39 9.55
CA ASP A 496 22.08 0.60 8.32
C ASP A 496 20.65 0.39 7.82
N LEU A 497 20.31 1.02 6.71
CA LEU A 497 19.00 0.95 6.05
C LEU A 497 18.96 -0.14 4.97
N THR A 498 19.98 -1.00 4.85
CA THR A 498 20.04 -2.03 3.82
C THR A 498 18.78 -2.87 3.84
N ALA A 499 18.03 -2.81 2.74
CA ALA A 499 16.74 -3.48 2.56
C ALA A 499 15.65 -3.13 3.56
N ALA A 500 15.82 -2.12 4.42
CA ALA A 500 14.87 -1.77 5.48
C ALA A 500 13.46 -1.51 4.92
N ILE A 501 13.36 -0.96 3.71
CA ILE A 501 12.09 -0.58 3.07
C ILE A 501 11.64 -1.60 2.01
N GLU A 502 12.49 -2.56 1.65
CA GLU A 502 12.16 -3.56 0.64
C GLU A 502 11.16 -4.58 1.20
N LYS A 503 10.11 -4.87 0.44
CA LYS A 503 9.09 -5.82 0.86
C LYS A 503 9.64 -7.25 0.92
N GLN A 504 9.07 -8.07 1.78
CA GLN A 504 9.30 -9.51 1.88
C GLN A 504 8.14 -10.26 1.22
N ARG A 505 8.40 -11.51 0.85
CA ARG A 505 7.43 -12.49 0.31
C ARG A 505 7.40 -13.69 1.25
N GLN A 506 6.32 -14.46 1.25
CA GLN A 506 6.22 -15.66 2.08
C GLN A 506 6.67 -16.90 1.32
#